data_AF-A0A450X4I2-F1
#
_entry.id   AF-A0A450X4I2-F1
#
_cell.length_a   1.000
_cell.length_b   1.000
_cell.length_c   1.000
_cell.angle_alpha   90.00
_cell.angle_beta   90.00
_cell.angle_gamma   90.00
#
_symmetry.space_group_name_H-M   'P 1'
#
loop_
_entity.id
_entity.type
_entity.pdbx_description
1 polymer ?
#
loop_
_entity_poly.entity_id
_entity_poly.type
_entity_poly.pdbx_seq_one_letter_code
_entity_poly.pdbx_strand_id
1 'polypeptide(L)'
;MAPYTWKRVPRETAWGRRQILHVFEPERPGQTRGKSGIAAILAKSRTLERFQDVNLEAAIVNAMYAAVIERIRSCLGGGGIGGF
;
A
#
# COMPACT_ATOMS: atom_id res chain seq x y z
N MET A 1 -12.41 3.65 23.63
CA MET A 1 -12.75 2.42 22.87
C MET A 1 -13.61 1.57 23.78
N ALA A 2 -14.90 1.37 23.48
CA ALA A 2 -15.74 0.48 24.29
C ALA A 2 -15.25 -0.98 24.16
N PRO A 3 -15.29 -1.81 25.22
CA PRO A 3 -14.86 -3.19 25.14
C PRO A 3 -15.77 -3.98 24.18
N TYR A 4 -15.16 -4.82 23.33
CA TYR A 4 -15.90 -5.70 22.45
C TYR A 4 -16.65 -6.76 23.27
N THR A 5 -17.98 -6.76 23.21
CA THR A 5 -18.82 -7.81 23.82
C THR A 5 -19.07 -8.91 22.79
N TRP A 6 -18.41 -10.05 22.97
CA TRP A 6 -18.58 -11.20 22.08
C TRP A 6 -19.80 -12.04 22.48
N LYS A 7 -20.67 -12.35 21.52
CA LYS A 7 -21.79 -13.29 21.71
C LYS A 7 -21.47 -14.62 21.05
N ARG A 8 -21.48 -15.72 21.81
CA ARG A 8 -21.27 -17.08 21.27
C ARG A 8 -22.50 -17.53 20.48
N VAL A 9 -22.27 -18.06 19.28
CA VAL A 9 -23.30 -18.68 18.44
C VAL A 9 -23.07 -20.19 18.39
N PRO A 10 -24.08 -21.05 18.68
CA PRO A 10 -23.94 -22.50 18.59
C PRO A 10 -23.79 -22.97 17.13
N ARG A 11 -23.15 -24.13 16.93
CA ARG A 11 -22.92 -24.71 15.58
C ARG A 11 -24.21 -25.06 14.85
N GLU A 12 -25.19 -25.53 15.61
CA GLU A 12 -26.47 -26.03 15.13
C GLU A 12 -27.61 -25.28 15.83
N THR A 13 -28.69 -25.06 15.09
CA THR A 13 -29.96 -24.58 15.65
C THR A 13 -30.58 -25.69 16.51
N ALA A 14 -31.51 -25.34 17.41
CA ALA A 14 -32.21 -26.30 18.28
C ALA A 14 -32.85 -27.50 17.54
N TRP A 15 -33.18 -27.33 16.26
CA TRP A 15 -33.75 -28.37 15.40
C TRP A 15 -32.74 -29.02 14.43
N GLY A 16 -31.43 -28.95 14.72
CA GLY A 16 -30.39 -29.71 14.01
C GLY A 16 -29.84 -29.07 12.72
N ARG A 17 -30.28 -27.88 12.33
CA ARG A 17 -29.76 -27.19 11.14
C ARG A 17 -28.38 -26.57 11.42
N ARG A 18 -27.36 -26.89 10.60
CA ARG A 18 -26.04 -26.25 10.65
C ARG A 18 -26.15 -24.76 10.34
N GLN A 19 -25.64 -23.90 11.23
CA GLN A 19 -25.65 -22.45 11.06
C GLN A 19 -24.39 -21.90 10.36
N ILE A 20 -23.27 -22.61 10.46
CA ILE A 20 -21.98 -22.19 9.91
C ILE A 20 -21.42 -23.29 9.03
N LEU A 21 -21.05 -22.93 7.81
CA LEU A 21 -20.34 -23.79 6.87
C LEU A 21 -18.92 -23.27 6.67
N HIS A 22 -17.94 -24.03 7.16
CA HIS A 22 -16.53 -23.75 6.93
C HIS A 22 -16.11 -24.38 5.60
N VAL A 23 -16.17 -23.62 4.51
CA VAL A 23 -15.71 -24.05 3.19
C VAL A 23 -14.34 -23.44 2.92
N PHE A 24 -13.34 -24.28 2.69
CA PHE A 24 -12.07 -23.87 2.10
C PHE A 24 -11.43 -25.07 1.41
N GLU A 25 -10.68 -24.81 0.34
CA GLU A 25 -9.88 -25.82 -0.35
C GLU A 25 -8.47 -25.85 0.27
N PRO A 26 -8.01 -26.99 0.81
CA PRO A 26 -6.66 -27.10 1.37
C PRO A 26 -5.62 -27.23 0.25
N GLU A 27 -4.70 -26.26 0.16
CA GLU A 27 -3.57 -26.32 -0.80
C GLU A 27 -2.37 -27.10 -0.22
N ARG A 28 -2.28 -27.21 1.11
CA ARG A 28 -1.14 -27.82 1.82
C ARG A 28 -1.61 -28.74 2.96
N PRO A 29 -0.88 -29.82 3.26
CA PRO A 29 -1.19 -30.68 4.41
C PRO A 29 -1.08 -29.89 5.72
N GLY A 30 -2.07 -30.05 6.60
CA GLY A 30 -2.13 -29.37 7.90
C GLY A 30 -2.78 -27.98 7.90
N GLN A 31 -3.33 -27.53 6.77
CA GLN A 31 -3.99 -26.23 6.66
C GLN A 31 -5.37 -26.23 7.36
N THR A 32 -5.52 -25.45 8.43
CA THR A 32 -6.77 -25.33 9.20
C THR A 32 -7.71 -24.22 8.71
N ARG A 33 -7.23 -23.33 7.83
CA ARG A 33 -7.99 -22.23 7.22
C ARG A 33 -7.55 -21.97 5.79
N GLY A 34 -8.48 -21.55 4.94
CA GLY A 34 -8.17 -21.11 3.58
C GLY A 34 -7.19 -19.93 3.56
N LYS A 35 -6.27 -19.93 2.59
CA LYS A 35 -5.44 -18.77 2.29
C LYS A 35 -6.32 -17.76 1.53
N SER A 36 -6.37 -16.51 1.96
CA SER A 36 -7.11 -15.50 1.20
C SER A 36 -6.39 -15.25 -0.14
N GLY A 37 -7.14 -15.11 -1.23
CA GLY A 37 -6.56 -14.84 -2.56
C GLY A 37 -5.73 -13.55 -2.59
N ILE A 38 -6.06 -12.59 -1.72
CA ILE A 38 -5.37 -11.30 -1.61
C ILE A 38 -4.03 -11.42 -0.86
N ALA A 39 -3.81 -12.49 -0.09
CA ALA A 39 -2.58 -12.67 0.69
C ALA A 39 -1.31 -12.66 -0.18
N ALA A 40 -1.41 -13.09 -1.46
CA ALA A 40 -0.28 -13.08 -2.39
C ALA A 40 0.17 -11.67 -2.79
N ILE A 41 -0.73 -10.68 -2.73
CA ILE A 41 -0.47 -9.32 -3.21
C ILE A 41 0.09 -8.43 -2.08
N LEU A 42 -0.19 -8.74 -0.81
CA LEU A 42 0.21 -7.93 0.34
C LEU A 42 1.71 -7.58 0.37
N ALA A 43 2.58 -8.54 0.07
CA ALA A 43 4.03 -8.29 0.04
C ALA A 43 4.42 -7.31 -1.09
N LYS A 44 3.76 -7.40 -2.25
CA LYS A 44 3.98 -6.52 -3.39
C LYS A 44 3.43 -5.12 -3.12
N SER A 45 2.24 -5.00 -2.52
CA SER A 45 1.64 -3.72 -2.15
C SER A 45 2.55 -2.91 -1.22
N ARG A 46 3.08 -3.53 -0.16
CA ARG A 46 4.01 -2.85 0.75
C ARG A 46 5.28 -2.35 0.06
N THR A 47 5.80 -3.13 -0.88
CA THR A 47 7.00 -2.74 -1.63
C THR A 47 6.67 -1.59 -2.59
N LEU A 48 5.49 -1.62 -3.22
CA LEU A 48 5.02 -0.57 -4.12
C LEU A 48 4.85 0.78 -3.41
N GLU A 49 4.26 0.79 -2.22
CA GLU A 49 4.14 2.00 -1.38
C GLU A 49 5.52 2.64 -1.16
N ARG A 50 6.52 1.85 -0.76
CA ARG A 50 7.88 2.36 -0.54
C ARG A 50 8.55 2.87 -1.82
N PHE A 51 8.28 2.24 -2.97
CA PHE A 51 8.78 2.76 -4.25
C PHE A 51 8.18 4.11 -4.60
N GLN A 52 6.89 4.34 -4.31
CA GLN A 52 6.25 5.64 -4.55
C GLN A 52 6.90 6.74 -3.71
N ASP A 53 7.17 6.46 -2.43
CA ASP A 53 7.85 7.40 -1.52
C ASP A 53 9.25 7.78 -2.04
N VAL A 54 10.06 6.78 -2.39
CA VAL A 54 11.42 7.00 -2.92
C VAL A 54 11.40 7.79 -4.24
N ASN A 55 10.43 7.52 -5.11
CA ASN A 55 10.30 8.28 -6.35
C ASN A 55 9.89 9.73 -6.10
N LEU A 56 9.01 9.99 -5.13
CA LEU A 56 8.63 11.35 -4.75
C LEU A 56 9.83 12.11 -4.16
N GLU A 57 10.57 11.48 -3.25
CA GLU A 57 11.78 12.06 -2.68
C GLU A 57 12.82 12.39 -3.76
N ALA A 58 13.07 11.46 -4.69
CA ALA A 58 13.97 11.70 -5.82
C ALA A 58 13.49 12.83 -6.74
N ALA A 59 12.18 12.91 -7.00
CA ALA A 59 11.60 13.99 -7.81
C ALA A 59 11.75 15.36 -7.12
N ILE A 60 11.55 15.43 -5.80
CA ILE A 60 11.76 16.64 -5.00
C ILE A 60 13.22 17.10 -5.08
N VAL A 61 14.17 16.17 -4.88
CA VAL A 61 15.60 16.47 -4.97
C VAL A 61 15.97 16.97 -6.36
N ASN A 62 15.49 16.32 -7.42
CA ASN A 62 15.72 16.76 -8.80
C ASN A 62 15.12 18.14 -9.10
N ALA A 63 13.93 18.43 -8.57
CA ALA A 63 13.29 19.74 -8.70
C ALA A 63 14.09 20.83 -7.99
N MET A 64 14.63 20.55 -6.79
CA MET A 64 15.50 21.46 -6.07
C MET A 64 16.79 21.74 -6.85
N TYR A 65 17.43 20.70 -7.40
CA TYR A 65 18.61 20.87 -8.26
C TYR A 65 18.31 21.74 -9.48
N ALA A 66 17.20 21.47 -10.18
CA ALA A 66 16.77 22.27 -11.33
C ALA A 66 16.48 23.73 -10.95
N ALA A 67 15.83 23.98 -9.81
CA ALA A 67 15.54 25.32 -9.31
C ALA A 67 16.81 26.12 -8.98
N VAL A 68 17.83 25.48 -8.42
CA VAL A 68 19.14 26.12 -8.16
C VAL A 68 19.82 26.51 -9.48
N ILE A 69 19.82 25.62 -10.48
CA ILE A 69 20.37 25.92 -11.80
C ILE A 69 19.65 27.08 -12.46
N GLU A 70 18.31 27.11 -12.39
CA GLU A 70 17.51 28.18 -12.97
C GLU A 70 17.73 29.51 -12.23
N ARG A 71 17.88 29.48 -10.91
CA ARG A 71 18.19 30.69 -10.13
C ARG A 71 19.57 31.26 -10.50
N ILE A 72 20.58 30.41 -10.69
CA ILE A 72 21.91 30.82 -11.14
C ILE A 72 21.84 31.42 -12.55
N ARG A 73 21.11 30.77 -13.47
CA ARG A 73 20.86 31.29 -14.83
C ARG A 73 20.17 32.65 -14.79
N SER A 74 19.15 32.82 -13.95
CA SER A 74 18.42 34.08 -13.80
C SER A 74 19.32 35.20 -13.25
N CYS A 75 20.18 34.91 -12.26
CA CYS A 75 21.13 35.89 -11.74
C CYS A 75 22.24 36.25 -12.75
N LEU A 76 22.67 35.31 -13.59
CA LEU A 76 23.66 35.55 -14.66
C LEU A 76 23.04 36.16 -15.92
N GLY A 77 21.72 36.05 -16.11
CA GLY A 77 20.98 36.50 -17.30
C GLY A 77 20.33 37.88 -17.20
N GLY A 78 20.61 38.63 -16.12
CA GLY A 78 20.07 39.99 -15.88
C GLY A 78 20.87 41.13 -16.51
N GLY A 79 21.86 40.83 -17.37
CA GLY A 79 22.55 41.80 -18.23
C GLY A 79 22.37 41.38 -19.68
N GLY A 80 21.63 42.17 -20.46
CA GLY A 80 21.35 41.87 -21.86
C GLY A 80 22.63 41.71 -22.68
N ILE A 81 22.78 40.54 -23.29
CA ILE A 81 23.53 40.35 -24.54
C ILE A 81 22.63 39.57 -25.51
N GLY A 82 21.64 40.27 -26.04
CA GLY A 82 21.03 39.89 -27.31
C GLY A 82 21.93 40.43 -28.43
N GLY A 83 22.36 39.55 -29.33
CA GLY A 83 23.09 39.90 -30.54
C GLY A 83 24.40 39.13 -30.71
N PHE A 84 24.31 37.81 -30.89
CA PHE A 84 24.94 36.98 -31.93
C PHE A 84 24.62 35.51 -31.64
#